data_AF-A0A3Q0R703-F1
#
_entry.id   AF-A0A3Q0R703-F1
#
_cell.length_a   1.000
_cell.length_b   1.000
_cell.length_c   1.000
_cell.angle_alpha   90.00
_cell.angle_beta   90.00
_cell.angle_gamma   90.00
#
_symmetry.space_group_name_H-M   'P 1'
#
loop_
_entity.id
_entity.type
_entity.pdbx_description
1 polymer ?
#
loop_
_entity_poly.entity_id
_entity_poly.type
_entity_poly.pdbx_seq_one_letter_code
_entity_poly.pdbx_strand_id
1 'polypeptide(L)'
;MCSRNNSICSHNSLTFRDRQNEDFPAIKPPSQRPITKKTYVLVMVDPDAPSRSKQTSAYWRHWLVVDIQGSALKKGQIEGTSLTDYNPPTPPQKSGFHRYQFMLFEQPPGTPVSLTNKEKASRGKWDFQAFITRFDLGEPVATLQFLTQNYKD
;
A
#
# COMPACT_ATOMS: atom_id res chain seq x y z
N MET A 1 -6.93 18.35 23.75
CA MET A 1 -8.05 19.05 23.09
C MET A 1 -7.78 19.07 21.59
N CYS A 2 -8.53 18.29 20.82
CA CYS A 2 -8.36 18.17 19.36
C CYS A 2 -8.98 19.39 18.68
N SER A 3 -8.15 20.19 18.00
CA SER A 3 -8.62 21.23 17.10
C SER A 3 -8.88 20.65 15.71
N ARG A 4 -9.87 21.24 15.04
CA ARG A 4 -10.36 20.92 13.71
C ARG A 4 -9.25 21.05 12.66
N ASN A 5 -9.32 20.17 11.65
CA ASN A 5 -8.47 20.04 10.46
C ASN A 5 -7.14 19.29 10.66
N ASN A 6 -6.97 18.21 9.89
CA ASN A 6 -5.81 17.31 9.81
C ASN A 6 -5.50 16.48 11.08
N SER A 7 -6.29 15.42 11.29
CA SER A 7 -5.89 14.36 12.23
C SER A 7 -4.93 13.37 11.57
N ILE A 8 -3.64 13.70 11.62
CA ILE A 8 -2.54 12.74 11.49
C ILE A 8 -2.30 12.17 12.89
N CYS A 9 -2.66 10.90 13.10
CA CYS A 9 -2.25 10.15 14.29
C CYS A 9 -1.37 8.99 13.85
N SER A 10 -0.06 9.22 13.81
CA SER A 10 0.98 8.20 13.95
C SER A 10 2.30 8.88 14.26
N HIS A 11 3.01 8.37 15.27
CA HIS A 11 4.37 8.76 15.65
C HIS A 11 5.37 8.35 14.54
N ASN A 12 5.42 9.13 13.47
CA ASN A 12 6.61 9.38 12.65
C ASN A 12 6.22 10.45 11.64
N SER A 13 6.68 11.67 11.88
CA SER A 13 6.34 12.85 11.09
C SER A 13 6.92 12.74 9.68
N LEU A 14 6.06 12.65 8.67
CA LEU A 14 6.37 13.13 7.32
C LEU A 14 5.18 13.95 6.81
N THR A 15 5.48 15.18 6.41
CA THR A 15 4.54 16.19 5.93
C THR A 15 4.06 15.88 4.51
N PHE A 16 2.75 15.80 4.31
CA PHE A 16 2.13 15.74 2.99
C PHE A 16 2.02 17.16 2.43
N ARG A 17 2.82 17.49 1.40
CA ARG A 17 2.56 18.66 0.57
C ARG A 17 1.83 18.17 -0.67
N ASP A 18 0.55 18.49 -0.72
CA ASP A 18 -0.32 18.34 -1.85
C ASP A 18 0.29 19.06 -3.06
N ARG A 19 0.75 18.31 -4.06
CA ARG A 19 0.97 18.82 -5.42
C ARG A 19 0.89 17.67 -6.42
N GLN A 20 -0.02 17.86 -7.36
CA GLN A 20 -0.02 17.24 -8.69
C GLN A 20 1.43 17.16 -9.21
N ASN A 21 2.00 15.96 -9.19
CA ASN A 21 3.07 15.47 -10.06
C ASN A 21 3.47 14.07 -9.59
N GLU A 22 3.85 13.24 -10.55
CA GLU A 22 4.38 11.88 -10.47
C GLU A 22 5.54 11.73 -9.46
N ASP A 23 5.26 11.75 -8.16
CA ASP A 23 6.25 11.46 -7.12
C ASP A 23 5.57 10.65 -6.01
N PHE A 24 5.88 9.35 -5.95
CA PHE A 24 5.35 8.45 -4.95
C PHE A 24 5.75 8.90 -3.54
N PRO A 25 4.87 8.77 -2.52
CA PRO A 25 5.23 9.09 -1.15
C PRO A 25 6.40 8.20 -0.70
N ALA A 26 7.50 8.83 -0.25
CA ALA A 26 8.69 8.12 0.19
C ALA A 26 8.41 7.33 1.49
N ILE A 27 8.15 6.02 1.37
CA ILE A 27 8.03 5.10 2.51
C ILE A 27 9.44 4.79 3.01
N LYS A 28 9.85 5.39 4.13
CA LYS A 28 11.16 5.16 4.76
C LYS A 28 11.03 4.20 5.95
N PRO A 29 11.70 3.03 5.93
CA PRO A 29 11.74 2.15 7.10
C PRO A 29 12.56 2.78 8.25
N PRO A 30 12.35 2.35 9.51
CA PRO A 30 13.12 2.85 10.64
C PRO A 30 14.63 2.59 10.48
N SER A 31 15.43 3.59 10.84
CA SER A 31 16.86 3.77 10.53
C SER A 31 17.84 2.74 11.09
N GLN A 32 17.37 1.76 11.86
CA GLN A 32 18.22 0.80 12.58
C GLN A 32 18.29 -0.60 11.94
N ARG A 33 17.52 -0.89 10.88
CA ARG A 33 17.61 -2.17 10.17
C ARG A 33 18.59 -2.08 8.99
N PRO A 34 19.38 -3.13 8.69
CA PRO A 34 20.21 -3.17 7.48
C PRO A 34 19.32 -3.35 6.24
N ILE A 35 18.61 -2.27 5.88
CA ILE A 35 17.63 -2.22 4.80
C ILE A 35 18.28 -2.55 3.46
N THR A 36 19.54 -2.17 3.27
CA THR A 36 20.23 -2.25 1.97
C THR A 36 20.56 -3.66 1.49
N LYS A 37 20.50 -4.68 2.37
CA LYS A 37 20.78 -6.08 2.02
C LYS A 37 19.52 -6.94 1.90
N LYS A 38 18.33 -6.32 2.00
CA LYS A 38 17.05 -7.01 2.03
C LYS A 38 16.19 -6.61 0.84
N THR A 39 15.28 -7.51 0.46
CA THR A 39 14.21 -7.22 -0.49
C THR A 39 12.91 -6.97 0.25
N TYR A 40 12.02 -6.23 -0.40
CA TYR A 40 10.76 -5.79 0.18
C TYR A 40 9.59 -6.01 -0.79
N VAL A 41 8.40 -6.16 -0.21
CA VAL A 41 7.13 -6.19 -0.93
C VAL A 41 6.33 -4.95 -0.57
N LEU A 42 5.92 -4.18 -1.58
CA LEU A 42 5.02 -3.05 -1.43
C LEU A 42 3.61 -3.44 -1.89
N VAL A 43 2.64 -3.19 -1.02
CA VAL A 43 1.23 -3.45 -1.28
C VAL A 43 0.43 -2.17 -1.11
N MET A 44 -0.45 -1.87 -2.05
CA MET A 44 -1.48 -0.85 -1.92
C MET A 44 -2.86 -1.48 -2.05
N VAL A 45 -3.70 -1.32 -1.01
CA VAL A 45 -5.07 -1.86 -0.97
C VAL A 45 -6.11 -0.83 -0.54
N ASP A 46 -7.33 -1.01 -1.03
CA ASP A 46 -8.55 -0.33 -0.58
C ASP A 46 -9.47 -1.34 0.15
N PRO A 47 -9.52 -1.35 1.50
CA PRO A 47 -10.43 -2.20 2.27
C PRO A 47 -11.90 -1.77 2.17
N ASP A 48 -12.18 -0.58 1.63
CA ASP A 48 -13.50 0.04 1.62
C ASP A 48 -14.25 -0.16 0.30
N ALA A 49 -13.76 -0.98 -0.63
CA ALA A 49 -14.39 -1.15 -1.93
C ALA A 49 -15.67 -2.04 -1.90
N PRO A 50 -16.74 -1.68 -2.65
CA PRO A 50 -16.98 -0.42 -3.39
C PRO A 50 -17.41 0.78 -2.53
N SER A 51 -17.84 0.58 -1.30
CA SER A 51 -18.03 1.65 -0.31
C SER A 51 -17.81 1.12 1.10
N ARG A 52 -17.48 2.02 2.05
CA ARG A 52 -17.37 1.68 3.48
C ARG A 52 -18.62 1.00 4.04
N SER A 53 -19.79 1.40 3.54
CA SER A 53 -21.08 0.85 3.95
C SER A 53 -21.41 -0.50 3.28
N LYS A 54 -20.74 -0.86 2.18
CA LYS A 54 -21.00 -2.08 1.42
C LYS A 54 -19.70 -2.62 0.84
N GLN A 55 -18.90 -3.29 1.68
CA GLN A 55 -17.55 -3.78 1.37
C GLN A 55 -17.56 -5.11 0.58
N THR A 56 -18.39 -5.24 -0.45
CA THR A 56 -18.52 -6.49 -1.22
C THR A 56 -17.29 -6.84 -2.05
N SER A 57 -16.37 -5.90 -2.23
CA SER A 57 -15.11 -6.07 -2.97
C SER A 57 -13.89 -5.63 -2.16
N ALA A 58 -14.00 -5.72 -0.83
CA ALA A 58 -12.96 -5.33 0.12
C ALA A 58 -11.58 -5.83 -0.29
N TYR A 59 -10.56 -5.07 0.11
CA TYR A 59 -9.15 -5.30 -0.23
C TYR A 59 -8.92 -5.28 -1.74
N TRP A 60 -9.42 -4.24 -2.40
CA TRP A 60 -9.12 -4.03 -3.81
C TRP A 60 -7.63 -3.73 -3.98
N ARG A 61 -6.92 -4.55 -4.76
CA ARG A 61 -5.48 -4.40 -4.98
C ARG A 61 -5.19 -3.29 -6.00
N HIS A 62 -4.66 -2.17 -5.50
CA HIS A 62 -4.28 -1.02 -6.32
C HIS A 62 -2.86 -1.12 -6.85
N TRP A 63 -1.94 -1.70 -6.09
CA TRP A 63 -0.55 -1.85 -6.50
C TRP A 63 0.10 -3.02 -5.75
N LEU A 64 0.94 -3.79 -6.43
CA LEU A 64 1.75 -4.84 -5.82
C LEU A 64 3.09 -4.92 -6.54
N VAL A 65 4.16 -4.64 -5.80
CA VAL A 65 5.54 -4.71 -6.27
C VAL A 65 6.33 -5.59 -5.32
N VAL A 66 7.09 -6.54 -5.87
CA VAL A 66 7.91 -7.51 -5.13
C VAL A 66 9.37 -7.34 -5.51
N ASP A 67 10.27 -8.04 -4.82
CA ASP A 67 11.71 -8.01 -5.07
C ASP A 67 12.30 -6.60 -5.02
N ILE A 68 11.69 -5.69 -4.26
CA ILE A 68 12.15 -4.31 -4.20
C ILE A 68 13.48 -4.26 -3.46
N GLN A 69 14.50 -3.73 -4.10
CA GLN A 69 15.82 -3.61 -3.48
C GLN A 69 15.80 -2.55 -2.38
N GLY A 70 16.16 -2.93 -1.15
CA GLY A 70 16.15 -1.98 -0.04
C GLY A 70 17.16 -0.83 -0.19
N SER A 71 18.21 -1.01 -0.97
CA SER A 71 19.14 0.07 -1.36
C SER A 71 18.47 1.15 -2.20
N ALA A 72 17.54 0.78 -3.10
CA ALA A 72 16.71 1.70 -3.87
C ALA A 72 15.65 2.37 -2.99
N LEU A 73 14.98 1.62 -2.11
CA LEU A 73 14.01 2.19 -1.16
C LEU A 73 14.62 3.25 -0.25
N LYS A 74 15.87 3.07 0.19
CA LYS A 74 16.58 4.08 0.99
C LYS A 74 16.74 5.42 0.26
N LYS A 75 16.80 5.37 -1.08
CA LYS A 75 16.85 6.55 -1.96
C LYS A 75 15.47 7.07 -2.34
N GLY A 76 14.39 6.43 -1.89
CA GLY A 76 13.01 6.75 -2.27
C GLY A 76 12.59 6.15 -3.62
N GLN A 77 13.36 5.22 -4.16
CA GLN A 77 13.07 4.56 -5.44
C GLN A 77 12.42 3.20 -5.20
N ILE A 78 11.41 2.87 -6.02
CA ILE A 78 10.73 1.57 -5.99
C ILE A 78 11.19 0.80 -7.22
N GLU A 79 12.34 0.14 -7.09
CA GLU A 79 12.94 -0.70 -8.13
C GLU A 79 12.71 -2.16 -7.76
N GLY A 80 11.72 -2.79 -8.41
CA GLY A 80 11.32 -4.18 -8.19
C GLY A 80 10.39 -4.69 -9.31
N THR A 81 9.85 -5.89 -9.14
CA THR A 81 8.97 -6.53 -10.11
C THR A 81 7.51 -6.19 -9.79
N SER A 82 6.82 -5.52 -10.72
CA SER A 82 5.37 -5.26 -10.59
C SER A 82 4.57 -6.54 -10.88
N LEU A 83 3.82 -7.04 -9.89
CA LEU A 83 2.86 -8.12 -10.07
C LEU A 83 1.45 -7.60 -10.33
N THR A 84 1.17 -6.36 -9.95
CA THR A 84 -0.06 -5.64 -10.28
C THR A 84 0.28 -4.18 -10.40
N ASP A 85 0.15 -3.64 -11.60
CA ASP A 85 0.49 -2.24 -11.88
C ASP A 85 -0.38 -1.27 -11.11
N TYR A 86 0.21 -0.12 -10.79
CA TYR A 86 -0.42 0.95 -10.03
C TYR A 86 -1.71 1.40 -10.73
N ASN A 87 -2.82 1.28 -10.00
CA ASN A 87 -4.09 1.86 -10.38
C ASN A 87 -4.40 3.00 -9.41
N PRO A 88 -4.56 4.25 -9.89
CA PRO A 88 -4.80 5.39 -9.01
C PRO A 88 -6.11 5.23 -8.23
N PRO A 89 -6.24 5.89 -7.07
CA PRO A 89 -7.49 5.97 -6.34
C PRO A 89 -8.63 6.53 -7.21
N THR A 90 -9.70 5.75 -7.36
CA THR A 90 -10.90 6.14 -8.11
C THR A 90 -12.16 5.80 -7.30
N PRO A 91 -12.37 6.44 -6.13
CA PRO A 91 -13.56 6.19 -5.32
C PRO A 91 -14.84 6.52 -6.12
N PRO A 92 -15.87 5.66 -6.11
CA PRO A 92 -17.14 5.94 -6.77
C PRO A 92 -17.82 7.21 -6.23
N GLN A 93 -18.66 7.86 -7.05
CA GLN A 93 -19.46 8.99 -6.55
C GLN A 93 -20.42 8.53 -5.45
N LYS A 94 -20.64 9.39 -4.45
CA LYS A 94 -21.53 9.16 -3.31
C LYS A 94 -21.15 7.95 -2.44
N SER A 95 -19.93 7.43 -2.54
CA SER A 95 -19.42 6.37 -1.65
C SER A 95 -18.72 6.91 -0.41
N GLY A 96 -18.47 8.23 -0.37
CA GLY A 96 -17.78 8.92 0.72
C GLY A 96 -16.26 8.72 0.70
N PHE A 97 -15.61 8.88 1.85
CA PHE A 97 -14.16 8.69 1.98
C PHE A 97 -13.76 7.21 1.96
N HIS A 98 -12.86 6.86 1.05
CA HIS A 98 -12.18 5.56 0.96
C HIS A 98 -10.80 5.61 1.59
N ARG A 99 -10.43 4.52 2.29
CA ARG A 99 -9.08 4.32 2.81
C ARG A 99 -8.21 3.67 1.76
N TYR A 100 -7.05 4.25 1.53
CA TYR A 100 -5.99 3.62 0.76
C TYR A 100 -4.81 3.40 1.68
N GLN A 101 -4.37 2.15 1.76
CA GLN A 101 -3.31 1.73 2.66
C GLN A 101 -2.13 1.23 1.83
N PHE A 102 -0.98 1.85 2.01
CA PHE A 102 0.31 1.31 1.62
C PHE A 102 0.91 0.52 2.78
N MET A 103 1.38 -0.68 2.50
CA MET A 103 2.06 -1.54 3.45
C MET A 103 3.34 -2.05 2.81
N LEU A 104 4.45 -1.91 3.54
CA LEU A 104 5.75 -2.42 3.13
C LEU A 104 6.11 -3.61 4.02
N PHE A 105 6.40 -4.74 3.41
CA PHE A 105 6.81 -5.97 4.09
C PHE A 105 8.24 -6.32 3.75
N GLU A 106 8.95 -6.94 4.70
CA GLU A 106 10.22 -7.57 4.40
C GLU A 106 9.95 -8.89 3.67
N GLN A 107 10.58 -9.09 2.51
CA GLN A 107 10.43 -10.34 1.77
C GLN A 107 11.38 -11.40 2.34
N PRO A 108 10.90 -12.61 2.66
CA PRO A 108 11.76 -13.70 3.08
C PRO A 108 12.80 -14.03 1.99
N PRO A 109 14.09 -14.20 2.36
CA PRO A 109 15.13 -14.53 1.40
C PRO A 109 14.84 -15.83 0.63
N GLY A 110 14.96 -15.79 -0.70
CA GLY A 110 14.76 -16.97 -1.54
C GLY A 110 13.30 -17.34 -1.77
N THR A 111 12.33 -16.55 -1.31
CA THR A 111 10.90 -16.78 -1.56
C THR A 111 10.45 -15.98 -2.80
N PRO A 112 10.14 -16.64 -3.93
CA PRO A 112 9.61 -15.96 -5.12
C PRO A 112 8.13 -15.64 -4.91
N VAL A 113 7.85 -14.38 -4.57
CA VAL A 113 6.48 -13.91 -4.37
C VAL A 113 5.75 -13.84 -5.71
N SER A 114 4.55 -14.41 -5.78
CA SER A 114 3.78 -14.48 -7.02
C SER A 114 2.26 -14.44 -6.77
N LEU A 115 1.52 -14.12 -7.84
CA LEU A 115 0.06 -14.18 -7.85
C LEU A 115 -0.42 -15.46 -8.54
N THR A 116 -1.48 -16.06 -7.97
CA THR A 116 -2.22 -17.15 -8.62
C THR A 116 -3.00 -16.66 -9.83
N ASN A 117 -3.44 -17.57 -10.70
CA ASN A 117 -4.27 -17.21 -11.86
C ASN A 117 -5.56 -16.46 -11.47
N LYS A 118 -6.17 -16.84 -10.35
CA LYS A 118 -7.36 -16.16 -9.81
C LYS A 118 -7.04 -14.72 -9.38
N GLU A 119 -5.92 -14.52 -8.69
CA GLU A 119 -5.49 -13.19 -8.26
C GLU A 119 -5.05 -12.31 -9.43
N LYS A 120 -4.47 -12.89 -10.49
CA LYS A 120 -4.16 -12.16 -11.74
C LYS A 120 -5.43 -11.73 -12.47
N ALA A 121 -6.48 -12.58 -12.47
CA ALA A 121 -7.74 -12.30 -13.14
C ALA A 121 -8.60 -11.24 -12.44
N SER A 122 -8.49 -11.09 -11.11
CA SER A 122 -9.28 -10.11 -10.34
C SER A 122 -8.43 -9.36 -9.31
N ARG A 123 -8.55 -8.03 -9.31
CA ARG A 123 -7.99 -7.15 -8.27
C ARG A 123 -8.86 -7.07 -7.01
N GLY A 124 -10.17 -7.30 -7.14
CA GLY A 124 -11.14 -7.21 -6.04
C GLY A 124 -11.31 -8.53 -5.30
N LYS A 125 -11.83 -8.46 -4.06
CA LYS A 125 -11.99 -9.60 -3.14
C LYS A 125 -10.67 -10.36 -2.94
N TRP A 126 -9.57 -9.61 -2.91
CA TRP A 126 -8.26 -10.22 -2.72
C TRP A 126 -8.15 -10.69 -1.27
N ASP A 127 -7.84 -11.96 -1.08
CA ASP A 127 -7.57 -12.51 0.24
C ASP A 127 -6.15 -12.10 0.66
N PHE A 128 -6.05 -10.87 1.14
CA PHE A 128 -4.79 -10.26 1.54
C PHE A 128 -4.14 -11.04 2.69
N GLN A 129 -4.93 -11.52 3.66
CA GLN A 129 -4.41 -12.30 4.77
C GLN A 129 -3.82 -13.62 4.29
N ALA A 130 -4.51 -14.35 3.40
CA ALA A 130 -3.97 -15.56 2.81
C ALA A 130 -2.68 -15.31 2.01
N PHE A 131 -2.56 -14.15 1.35
CA PHE A 131 -1.33 -13.76 0.66
C PHE A 131 -0.16 -13.55 1.64
N ILE A 132 -0.37 -12.81 2.74
CA ILE A 132 0.64 -12.60 3.78
C ILE A 132 1.10 -13.93 4.38
N THR A 133 0.16 -14.81 4.72
CA THR A 133 0.46 -16.14 5.29
C THR A 133 1.16 -17.05 4.29
N ARG A 134 0.75 -17.05 3.01
CA ARG A 134 1.33 -17.91 1.97
C ARG A 134 2.82 -17.64 1.73
N PHE A 135 3.24 -16.38 1.85
CA PHE A 135 4.61 -15.97 1.61
C PHE A 135 5.40 -15.63 2.88
N ASP A 136 4.83 -15.92 4.06
CA ASP A 136 5.44 -15.65 5.36
C ASP A 136 5.97 -14.21 5.51
N LEU A 137 5.19 -13.24 5.03
CA LEU A 137 5.61 -11.82 5.02
C LEU A 137 5.60 -11.19 6.42
N GLY A 138 4.94 -11.84 7.39
CA GLY A 138 4.81 -11.36 8.75
C GLY A 138 4.12 -10.00 8.86
N GLU A 139 4.57 -9.19 9.82
CA GLU A 139 4.05 -7.84 10.05
C GLU A 139 4.73 -6.80 9.13
N PRO A 140 3.99 -5.76 8.70
CA PRO A 140 4.55 -4.72 7.85
C PRO A 140 5.65 -3.93 8.59
N VAL A 141 6.76 -3.68 7.92
CA VAL A 141 7.86 -2.84 8.44
C VAL A 141 7.54 -1.35 8.40
N ALA A 142 6.59 -0.95 7.55
CA ALA A 142 6.07 0.40 7.46
C ALA A 142 4.65 0.37 6.88
N THR A 143 3.80 1.28 7.36
CA THR A 143 2.46 1.47 6.84
C THR A 143 2.19 2.96 6.64
N LEU A 144 1.45 3.30 5.59
CA LEU A 144 0.96 4.64 5.30
C LEU A 144 -0.51 4.52 4.89
N GLN A 145 -1.35 5.41 5.39
CA GLN A 145 -2.75 5.47 4.99
C GLN A 145 -3.14 6.89 4.61
N PHE A 146 -4.01 7.02 3.64
CA PHE A 146 -4.67 8.29 3.30
C PHE A 146 -6.14 8.05 2.94
N LEU A 147 -6.91 9.14 3.02
CA LEU A 147 -8.32 9.15 2.66
C LEU A 147 -8.51 9.96 1.39
N THR A 148 -9.34 9.48 0.49
CA THR A 148 -9.82 10.27 -0.65
C THR A 148 -11.28 9.97 -0.92
N GLN A 149 -11.98 10.92 -1.53
CA GLN A 149 -13.37 10.80 -1.97
C GLN A 149 -13.46 11.19 -3.43
N ASN A 150 -14.62 10.96 -4.05
CA ASN A 150 -14.81 11.40 -5.43
C ASN A 150 -14.76 12.94 -5.49
N TYR A 151 -14.07 13.51 -6.48
CA TYR A 151 -13.96 14.96 -6.62
C TYR A 151 -15.29 15.66 -6.93
N LYS A 152 -16.32 14.90 -7.33
CA LYS A 152 -17.67 15.41 -7.59
C LYS A 152 -18.59 15.36 -6.37
N ASP A 153 -18.11 14.82 -5.24
CA ASP A 153 -18.81 14.83 -3.94
C ASP A 153 -18.34 16.04 -3.12
#